data_AF-A0AAW7ATR0-F1
#
_entry.id   AF-A0AAW7ATR0-F1
#
_cell.length_a   1.000
_cell.length_b   1.000
_cell.length_c   1.000
_cell.angle_alpha   90.00
_cell.angle_beta   90.00
_cell.angle_gamma   90.00
#
_symmetry.space_group_name_H-M   'P 1'
#
loop_
_entity.id
_entity.type
_entity.pdbx_description
1 polymer ?
#
loop_
_entity_poly.entity_id
_entity_poly.type
_entity_poly.pdbx_seq_one_letter_code
_entity_poly.pdbx_strand_id
1 'polypeptide(L)' 'EHEEIEKLRAENKELKAQKQYDSERIELLNSFIKHVNDNGYIDFQGYKNDVDLMRKMANYSEGTNVNVEKN' A
#
# COMPACT_ATOMS: atom_id res chain seq x y z
N GLU A 1 -30.85 -0.76 17.81
CA GLU A 1 -29.84 -1.71 18.34
C GLU A 1 -29.32 -2.68 17.29
N HIS A 2 -30.15 -3.56 16.70
CA HIS A 2 -29.66 -4.56 15.74
C HIS A 2 -29.08 -3.97 14.43
N GLU A 3 -29.68 -2.89 13.92
CA GLU A 3 -29.24 -2.19 12.70
C GLU A 3 -27.91 -1.45 12.91
N GLU A 4 -27.73 -0.86 14.09
CA GLU A 4 -26.51 -0.15 14.48
C GLU A 4 -25.32 -1.12 14.65
N ILE A 5 -25.58 -2.31 15.22
CA ILE A 5 -24.58 -3.38 15.31
C ILE A 5 -24.14 -3.87 13.93
N GLU A 6 -25.07 -4.04 12.98
CA GLU A 6 -24.73 -4.46 11.61
C GLU A 6 -23.93 -3.39 10.86
N LYS A 7 -24.27 -2.11 11.04
CA LYS A 7 -23.50 -1.00 10.47
C LYS A 7 -22.06 -0.98 11.01
N LEU A 8 -21.90 -1.09 12.33
CA LEU A 8 -20.58 -1.16 12.96
C LEU A 8 -19.76 -2.38 12.50
N ARG A 9 -20.41 -3.53 12.23
CA ARG A 9 -19.73 -4.72 11.68
C ARG A 9 -19.21 -4.48 10.26
N ALA A 10 -20.00 -3.82 9.42
CA ALA A 10 -19.60 -3.47 8.06
C ALA A 10 -18.41 -2.50 8.07
N GLU A 11 -18.50 -1.42 8.84
CA GLU A 11 -17.41 -0.44 9.01
C GLU A 11 -16.13 -1.10 9.53
N ASN A 12 -16.23 -2.01 10.52
CA ASN A 12 -15.07 -2.71 11.07
C ASN A 12 -14.42 -3.64 10.02
N LYS A 13 -15.21 -4.26 9.14
CA LYS A 13 -14.69 -5.08 8.04
C LYS A 13 -13.94 -4.22 7.02
N GLU A 14 -14.50 -3.07 6.66
CA GLU A 14 -13.85 -2.10 5.75
C GLU A 14 -12.54 -1.57 6.34
N LEU A 15 -12.54 -1.19 7.62
CA LEU A 15 -11.33 -0.72 8.32
C LEU A 15 -10.24 -1.80 8.38
N LYS A 16 -10.61 -3.06 8.57
CA LYS A 16 -9.65 -4.18 8.52
C LYS A 16 -9.03 -4.35 7.14
N ALA A 17 -9.85 -4.25 6.08
CA ALA A 17 -9.37 -4.32 4.70
C ALA A 17 -8.43 -3.15 4.38
N GLN A 18 -8.79 -1.92 4.79
CA GLN A 18 -7.93 -0.75 4.63
C GLN A 18 -6.61 -0.90 5.38
N LYS A 19 -6.65 -1.36 6.64
CA LYS A 19 -5.43 -1.60 7.43
C LYS A 19 -4.50 -2.61 6.77
N GLN A 20 -5.05 -3.69 6.22
CA GLN A 20 -4.26 -4.69 5.51
C GLN A 20 -3.60 -4.07 4.26
N TYR A 21 -4.39 -3.35 3.45
CA TYR A 21 -3.89 -2.64 2.28
C TYR A 21 -2.74 -1.67 2.64
N ASP A 22 -2.93 -0.85 3.67
CA ASP A 22 -1.90 0.11 4.12
C ASP A 22 -0.63 -0.60 4.59
N SER A 23 -0.79 -1.76 5.26
CA SER A 23 0.34 -2.56 5.74
C SER A 23 1.16 -3.13 4.57
N GLU A 24 0.49 -3.70 3.56
CA GLU A 24 1.13 -4.20 2.33
C GLU A 24 1.87 -3.07 1.59
N ARG A 25 1.31 -1.85 1.58
CA ARG A 25 1.95 -0.67 0.99
C ARG A 25 3.21 -0.24 1.74
N ILE A 26 3.15 -0.22 3.07
CA ILE A 26 4.31 0.12 3.91
C ILE A 26 5.44 -0.89 3.69
N GLU A 27 5.12 -2.18 3.62
CA GLU A 27 6.13 -3.23 3.34
C GLU A 27 6.78 -3.07 1.96
N LEU A 28 5.99 -2.70 0.95
CA LEU A 28 6.49 -2.43 -0.39
C LEU A 28 7.43 -1.21 -0.41
N LEU A 29 7.03 -0.11 0.24
CA LEU A 29 7.84 1.09 0.34
C LEU A 29 9.13 0.85 1.13
N ASN A 30 9.06 0.09 2.23
CA ASN A 30 10.25 -0.31 2.99
C ASN A 30 11.22 -1.13 2.13
N SER A 31 10.70 -1.97 1.24
CA SER A 31 11.53 -2.75 0.30
C SER A 31 12.19 -1.85 -0.75
N PHE A 32 11.47 -0.83 -1.23
CA PHE A 32 12.03 0.18 -2.13
C PHE A 32 13.13 1.04 -1.46
N ILE A 33 12.93 1.45 -0.20
CA ILE A 33 13.90 2.27 0.54
C ILE A 33 15.26 1.56 0.70
N LYS A 34 15.31 0.21 0.65
CA LYS A 34 16.59 -0.52 0.65
C LYS A 34 17.48 -0.19 -0.55
N HIS A 35 16.89 0.29 -1.64
CA HIS A 35 17.60 0.75 -2.84
C HIS A 35 17.87 2.26 -2.79
N VAL A 36 17.63 2.93 -1.67
CA VAL A 36 17.96 4.35 -1.45
C VAL A 36 19.14 4.44 -0.50
N ASN A 37 20.16 5.21 -0.87
CA ASN A 37 21.33 5.43 -0.01
C ASN A 37 21.07 6.50 1.06
N ASP A 38 22.02 6.65 1.99
CA ASP A 38 21.92 7.60 3.11
C ASP A 38 21.80 9.08 2.68
N ASN A 39 22.17 9.40 1.44
CA ASN A 39 22.03 10.74 0.86
C ASN A 39 20.71 10.93 0.09
N GLY A 40 19.81 9.94 0.13
CA GLY A 40 18.51 9.97 -0.54
C GLY A 40 18.53 9.65 -2.03
N TYR A 41 19.65 9.19 -2.58
CA TYR A 41 19.74 8.78 -3.99
C TYR A 41 19.37 7.32 -4.16
N ILE A 42 18.59 7.04 -5.20
CA ILE A 42 18.20 5.69 -5.58
C ILE A 42 19.37 5.02 -6.32
N ASP A 43 19.77 3.84 -5.85
CA ASP A 43 20.54 2.88 -6.64
C ASP A 43 19.63 2.27 -7.71
N PHE A 44 19.59 2.92 -8.87
CA PHE A 44 18.79 2.48 -10.00
C PHE A 44 19.23 1.12 -10.55
N GLN A 45 20.50 0.72 -10.40
CA GLN A 45 20.95 -0.59 -10.89
C GLN A 45 20.46 -1.70 -9.96
N GLY A 46 20.61 -1.51 -8.65
CA GLY A 46 20.05 -2.40 -7.63
C GLY A 46 18.54 -2.56 -7.79
N TYR A 47 17.82 -1.45 -7.88
CA TYR A 47 16.37 -1.45 -8.09
C TYR A 47 15.96 -2.13 -9.40
N LYS A 48 16.64 -1.85 -10.52
CA LYS A 48 16.35 -2.45 -11.83
C LYS A 48 16.53 -3.98 -11.84
N ASN A 49 17.47 -4.48 -11.05
CA ASN A 49 17.74 -5.91 -10.94
C ASN A 49 16.75 -6.62 -9.99
N ASP A 50 16.03 -5.87 -9.15
CA ASP A 50 14.96 -6.38 -8.28
C ASP A 50 13.62 -6.43 -9.04
N VAL A 51 13.52 -7.38 -9.97
CA VAL A 51 12.38 -7.51 -10.91
C VAL A 51 11.05 -7.73 -10.17
N ASP A 52 11.05 -8.43 -9.04
CA ASP A 52 9.85 -8.65 -8.23
C ASP A 52 9.36 -7.35 -7.59
N LEU A 53 10.27 -6.59 -6.97
CA LEU A 53 9.95 -5.28 -6.42
C LEU A 53 9.48 -4.31 -7.51
N MET A 54 10.14 -4.29 -8.67
CA MET A 54 9.71 -3.48 -9.82
C MET A 54 8.28 -3.80 -10.25
N ARG A 55 7.94 -5.09 -10.37
CA ARG A 55 6.57 -5.51 -10.73
C ARG A 55 5.55 -5.11 -9.68
N LYS A 56 5.87 -5.30 -8.39
CA LYS A 56 5.00 -4.89 -7.27
C LYS A 56 4.78 -3.38 -7.25
N MET A 57 5.84 -2.59 -7.49
CA MET A 57 5.76 -1.12 -7.58
C MET A 57 4.98 -0.65 -8.82
N ALA A 58 5.09 -1.33 -9.96
CA ALA A 58 4.29 -1.03 -11.14
C ALA A 58 2.80 -1.29 -10.87
N ASN A 59 2.47 -2.45 -10.30
CA ASN A 59 1.10 -2.81 -9.94
C ASN A 59 0.53 -1.92 -8.84
N TYR A 60 1.38 -1.37 -7.96
CA TYR A 60 0.98 -0.37 -6.96
C TYR A 60 0.54 0.95 -7.61
N SER A 61 1.12 1.34 -8.76
CA SER A 61 0.72 2.55 -9.48
C SER A 61 -0.58 2.40 -10.27
N GLU A 62 -0.92 1.17 -10.67
CA GLU A 62 -2.13 0.84 -11.42
C GLU A 62 -3.30 0.42 -10.51
N GLY A 63 -2.99 0.08 -9.25
CA GLY A 63 -3.95 -0.29 -8.23
C GLY A 63 -4.42 0.90 -7.40
N THR A 64 -5.69 1.27 -7.60
CA THR A 64 -6.50 2.11 -6.70
C THR A 64 -6.14 3.61 -6.68
N ASN A 65 -6.71 4.35 -7.65
CA ASN A 65 -7.44 5.56 -7.31
C ASN A 65 -8.53 5.16 -6.28
N VAL A 66 -8.14 5.02 -5.02
CA VAL A 66 -9.13 5.12 -3.94
C VAL A 66 -9.64 6.55 -4.10
N ASN A 67 -10.89 6.70 -4.52
CA ASN A 67 -11.58 7.98 -4.48
C ASN A 67 -11.50 8.49 -3.03
N VAL A 68 -10.49 9.31 -2.74
CA VAL A 68 -10.44 10.11 -1.51
C VAL A 68 -11.46 11.27 -1.61
N GLU A 69 -12.08 11.45 -2.77
CA GLU A 69 -13.26 12.30 -2.94
C GLU A 69 -14.55 11.48 -2.88
N LYS A 70 -15.17 11.49 -1.69
CA LYS A 70 -16.61 11.70 -1.43
C LYS A 70 -17.04 10.97 -0.16
N ASN A 71 -16.90 11.65 0.98
CA ASN A 71 -18.03 12.08 1.83
C ASN A 71 -17.50 12.85 3.04
#